data_AF-A0A0G0ELT9-F1
#
_entry.id   AF-A0A0G0ELT9-F1
#
_cell.length_a   1.000
_cell.length_b   1.000
_cell.length_c   1.000
_cell.angle_alpha   90.00
_cell.angle_beta   90.00
_cell.angle_gamma   90.00
#
_symmetry.space_group_name_H-M   'P 1'
#
loop_
_entity.id
_entity.type
_entity.pdbx_description
1 polymer ?
#
loop_
_entity_poly.entity_id
_entity_poly.type
_entity_poly.pdbx_seq_one_letter_code
_entity_poly.pdbx_strand_id
1 'polypeptide(L)'
;MLELSITQIAISLFATLFIVNSIFKFTARKRGQTVFRLFFNLTIWSVILFFALSPEIAHSLSQKLGFGDNLNTFIFIGFVVVFVVLFKIINILDRIERNVSEIVRKEALEKIANLKINS
;
A
#
# COMPACT_ATOMS: atom_id res chain seq x y z
N MET A 1 -25.45 -29.63 -0.52
CA MET A 1 -25.88 -28.64 -1.53
C MET A 1 -25.30 -27.31 -1.12
N LEU A 2 -24.54 -26.67 -2.00
CA LEU A 2 -23.74 -25.47 -1.73
C LEU A 2 -24.62 -24.27 -1.37
N GLU A 3 -24.74 -23.95 -0.08
CA GLU A 3 -25.21 -22.64 0.37
C GLU A 3 -24.08 -21.61 0.17
N LEU A 4 -23.90 -21.19 -1.08
CA LEU A 4 -23.05 -20.04 -1.38
C LEU A 4 -23.75 -18.79 -0.86
N SER A 5 -23.32 -18.33 0.31
CA SER A 5 -23.77 -17.05 0.85
C SER A 5 -23.44 -15.95 -0.15
N ILE A 6 -24.41 -15.08 -0.46
CA ILE A 6 -24.32 -13.98 -1.43
C ILE A 6 -23.07 -13.10 -1.18
N THR A 7 -22.59 -13.07 0.05
CA THR A 7 -21.36 -12.39 0.47
C THR A 7 -20.09 -13.00 -0.15
N GLN A 8 -19.98 -14.33 -0.30
CA GLN A 8 -18.82 -14.98 -0.91
C GLN A 8 -18.71 -14.67 -2.41
N ILE A 9 -19.85 -14.63 -3.11
CA ILE A 9 -19.90 -14.31 -4.54
C ILE A 9 -19.49 -12.85 -4.76
N ALA A 10 -20.02 -11.93 -3.93
CA ALA A 10 -19.67 -10.52 -4.02
C ALA A 10 -18.17 -10.28 -3.77
N ILE A 11 -17.60 -10.90 -2.73
CA ILE A 11 -16.18 -10.73 -2.39
C ILE A 11 -15.26 -11.34 -3.45
N SER A 12 -15.59 -12.52 -4.00
CA SER A 12 -14.81 -13.16 -5.07
C SER A 12 -14.80 -12.34 -6.37
N LEU A 13 -15.94 -11.73 -6.71
CA LEU A 13 -16.06 -10.82 -7.85
C LEU A 13 -15.26 -9.53 -7.64
N PHE A 14 -15.33 -8.95 -6.43
CA PHE A 14 -14.54 -7.76 -6.06
C PHE A 14 -13.03 -8.04 -6.09
N ALA A 15 -12.58 -9.19 -5.59
CA ALA A 15 -11.18 -9.59 -5.61
C ALA A 15 -10.66 -9.77 -7.04
N THR A 16 -11.44 -10.42 -7.91
CA THR A 16 -11.07 -10.66 -9.31
C THR A 16 -11.00 -9.34 -10.08
N LEU A 17 -11.99 -8.45 -9.90
CA LEU A 17 -11.96 -7.11 -10.48
C LEU A 17 -10.75 -6.31 -10.01
N PHE A 18 -10.36 -6.42 -8.73
CA PHE A 18 -9.22 -5.67 -8.21
C PHE A 18 -7.87 -6.21 -8.66
N ILE A 19 -7.71 -7.53 -8.80
CA ILE A 19 -6.52 -8.15 -9.38
C ILE A 19 -6.36 -7.71 -10.83
N VAL A 20 -7.43 -7.77 -11.62
CA VAL A 20 -7.42 -7.33 -13.03
C VAL A 20 -7.09 -5.83 -13.12
N ASN A 21 -7.68 -5.00 -12.26
CA ASN A 21 -7.43 -3.56 -12.28
C ASN A 21 -6.00 -3.19 -11.81
N SER A 22 -5.41 -3.96 -10.87
CA SER A 22 -4.00 -3.83 -10.47
C SER A 22 -3.05 -4.19 -11.62
N ILE A 23 -3.34 -5.27 -12.36
CA ILE A 23 -2.54 -5.71 -13.51
C ILE A 23 -2.63 -4.69 -14.67
N PHE A 24 -3.82 -4.15 -14.94
CA PHE A 24 -4.01 -3.10 -15.93
C PHE A 24 -3.30 -1.78 -15.53
N LYS A 25 -3.32 -1.40 -14.25
CA LYS A 25 -2.58 -0.23 -13.75
C LYS A 25 -1.07 -0.40 -13.76
N PHE A 26 -0.56 -1.62 -13.69
CA PHE A 26 0.87 -1.94 -13.87
C PHE A 26 1.30 -1.82 -15.34
N THR A 27 0.43 -2.24 -16.26
CA THR A 27 0.67 -2.23 -17.71
C THR A 27 0.55 -0.82 -18.32
N ALA A 28 -0.23 0.08 -17.71
CA ALA A 28 -0.46 1.44 -18.23
C ALA A 28 0.75 2.40 -18.17
N ARG A 29 1.92 1.95 -17.67
CA ARG A 29 3.27 2.56 -17.82
C ARG A 29 3.35 4.10 -17.87
N LYS A 30 2.52 4.82 -17.10
CA LYS A 30 2.70 6.27 -16.90
C LYS A 30 3.86 6.44 -15.94
N ARG A 31 5.02 6.82 -16.50
CA ARG A 31 6.24 7.27 -15.81
C ARG A 31 5.85 8.13 -14.61
N GLY A 32 5.96 7.59 -13.39
CA GLY A 32 5.58 8.28 -12.16
C GLY A 32 4.99 7.41 -11.06
N GLN A 33 4.67 6.13 -11.31
CA GLN A 33 4.32 5.21 -10.22
C GLN A 33 5.58 4.83 -9.41
N THR A 34 5.75 5.47 -8.26
CA THR A 34 6.70 5.10 -7.22
C THR A 34 6.49 3.63 -6.85
N VAL A 35 7.57 2.84 -6.76
CA VAL A 35 7.55 1.42 -6.33
C VAL A 35 6.76 1.24 -5.02
N PHE A 36 6.82 2.24 -4.15
CA PHE A 36 6.04 2.31 -2.91
C PHE A 36 4.52 2.21 -3.14
N ARG A 37 3.99 2.87 -4.18
CA ARG A 37 2.54 2.86 -4.48
C ARG A 37 2.07 1.48 -4.91
N LEU A 38 2.92 0.76 -5.64
CA LEU A 38 2.66 -0.63 -6.04
C LEU A 38 2.72 -1.56 -4.84
N PHE A 39 3.74 -1.41 -3.99
CA PHE A 39 3.90 -2.23 -2.78
C PHE A 39 2.73 -2.03 -1.81
N PHE A 40 2.32 -0.78 -1.58
CA PHE A 40 1.19 -0.46 -0.71
C PHE A 40 -0.13 -1.06 -1.23
N ASN A 41 -0.36 -0.98 -2.54
CA ASN A 41 -1.53 -1.59 -3.16
C ASN A 41 -1.47 -3.12 -3.01
N LEU A 42 -0.32 -3.73 -3.31
CA LEU A 42 -0.11 -5.18 -3.15
C LEU A 42 -0.39 -5.65 -1.72
N THR A 43 0.11 -4.93 -0.71
CA THR A 43 -0.13 -5.27 0.69
C THR A 43 -1.61 -5.20 1.05
N ILE A 44 -2.31 -4.12 0.68
CA ILE A 44 -3.75 -3.97 0.96
C ILE A 44 -4.55 -5.08 0.28
N TRP A 45 -4.30 -5.33 -1.01
CA TRP A 45 -5.02 -6.35 -1.78
C TRP A 45 -4.70 -7.76 -1.30
N SER A 46 -3.46 -8.03 -0.88
CA SER A 46 -3.08 -9.31 -0.29
C SER A 46 -3.79 -9.58 1.04
N VAL A 47 -3.92 -8.55 1.88
CA VAL A 47 -4.65 -8.67 3.16
C VAL A 47 -6.13 -8.92 2.90
N ILE A 48 -6.76 -8.16 1.98
CA ILE A 48 -8.17 -8.36 1.61
C ILE A 48 -8.39 -9.77 1.03
N LEU A 49 -7.51 -10.24 0.15
CA LEU A 49 -7.58 -11.58 -0.43
C LEU A 49 -7.47 -12.68 0.63
N PHE A 50 -6.55 -12.52 1.59
CA PHE A 50 -6.35 -13.45 2.68
C PHE A 50 -7.61 -13.58 3.55
N PHE A 51 -8.24 -12.45 3.90
CA PHE A 51 -9.49 -12.45 4.65
C PHE A 51 -10.69 -12.97 3.83
N ALA A 52 -10.70 -12.75 2.52
CA ALA A 52 -11.74 -13.24 1.62
C ALA A 52 -11.74 -14.76 1.47
N LEU A 53 -10.57 -15.40 1.45
CA LEU A 53 -10.42 -16.84 1.27
C LEU A 53 -10.85 -17.63 2.52
N SER A 54 -10.81 -17.03 3.71
CA SER A 54 -11.10 -17.70 4.98
C SER A 54 -11.97 -16.82 5.90
N PRO A 55 -13.30 -16.76 5.69
CA PRO A 55 -14.20 -15.93 6.48
C PRO A 55 -14.28 -16.34 7.96
N GLU A 56 -14.02 -17.61 8.29
CA GLU A 56 -13.93 -18.08 9.68
C GLU A 56 -12.78 -17.44 10.46
N ILE A 57 -11.67 -17.13 9.78
CA ILE A 57 -10.53 -16.43 10.38
C ILE A 57 -10.93 -14.99 10.68
N ALA A 58 -11.65 -14.32 9.76
CA ALA A 58 -12.16 -12.97 9.99
C ALA A 58 -13.12 -12.94 11.20
N HIS A 59 -14.01 -13.93 11.34
CA HIS A 59 -14.96 -13.97 12.44
C HIS A 59 -14.29 -14.30 13.79
N SER A 60 -13.36 -15.25 13.80
CA SER A 60 -12.58 -15.60 15.00
C SER A 60 -11.65 -14.47 15.43
N LEU A 61 -11.05 -13.77 14.45
CA LEU A 61 -10.21 -12.61 14.71
C LEU A 61 -11.05 -11.45 15.24
N SER A 62 -12.25 -11.22 14.71
CA SER A 62 -13.20 -10.23 15.24
C SER A 62 -13.54 -10.48 16.71
N GLN A 63 -13.86 -11.73 17.07
CA GLN A 63 -14.14 -12.11 18.47
C GLN A 63 -12.90 -11.98 19.37
N LYS A 64 -11.72 -12.41 18.92
CA LYS A 64 -10.47 -12.31 19.70
C LYS A 64 -9.97 -10.88 19.85
N LEU A 65 -10.13 -10.06 18.82
CA LEU A 65 -9.84 -8.64 18.85
C LEU A 65 -10.92 -7.86 19.59
N GLY A 66 -11.97 -8.51 20.10
CA GLY A 66 -13.05 -7.89 20.88
C GLY A 66 -13.84 -6.83 20.09
N PHE A 67 -13.94 -6.98 18.77
CA PHE A 67 -14.86 -6.21 17.95
C PHE A 67 -16.30 -6.59 18.34
N GLY A 68 -16.91 -5.75 19.18
CA GLY A 68 -18.15 -6.03 19.88
C GLY A 68 -18.25 -5.24 21.17
N ASP A 69 -17.10 -4.95 21.79
CA ASP A 69 -16.98 -3.97 22.88
C ASP A 69 -16.58 -2.60 22.31
N ASN A 70 -17.32 -1.56 22.72
CA ASN A 70 -17.23 -0.22 22.15
C ASN A 70 -15.80 0.35 22.29
N LEU A 71 -15.16 0.14 23.44
CA LEU A 71 -13.83 0.68 23.74
C LEU A 71 -12.72 0.02 22.90
N ASN A 72 -12.75 -1.30 22.75
CA ASN A 72 -11.69 -2.03 22.05
C ASN A 72 -11.68 -1.70 20.54
N THR A 73 -12.87 -1.46 19.98
CA THR A 73 -13.03 -1.01 18.59
C THR A 73 -12.35 0.34 18.34
N PHE A 74 -12.50 1.32 19.25
CA PHE A 74 -11.83 2.63 19.12
C PHE A 74 -10.30 2.52 19.20
N ILE A 75 -9.78 1.66 20.08
CA ILE A 75 -8.34 1.42 20.21
C ILE A 75 -7.79 0.85 18.91
N PHE A 76 -8.48 -0.14 18.31
CA PHE A 76 -8.07 -0.72 17.04
C PHE A 76 -8.10 0.31 15.90
N ILE A 77 -9.15 1.13 15.81
CA ILE A 77 -9.23 2.22 14.83
C ILE A 77 -8.07 3.19 15.02
N GLY A 78 -7.76 3.59 16.26
CA GLY A 78 -6.61 4.44 16.57
C GLY A 78 -5.30 3.82 16.10
N PHE A 79 -5.13 2.52 16.29
CA PHE A 79 -3.95 1.78 15.82
C PHE A 79 -3.83 1.80 14.30
N VAL A 80 -4.93 1.56 13.57
CA VAL A 80 -4.96 1.67 12.10
C VAL A 80 -4.58 3.08 11.65
N VAL A 81 -5.11 4.12 12.30
CA VAL A 81 -4.75 5.51 12.00
C VAL A 81 -3.26 5.76 12.19
N VAL A 82 -2.67 5.25 13.28
CA VAL A 82 -1.22 5.33 13.52
C VAL A 82 -0.44 4.66 12.39
N PHE A 83 -0.83 3.45 11.96
CA PHE A 83 -0.19 2.78 10.82
C PHE A 83 -0.27 3.61 9.54
N VAL A 84 -1.43 4.18 9.23
CA VAL A 84 -1.61 5.05 8.05
C VAL A 84 -0.68 6.25 8.11
N VAL A 85 -0.53 6.88 9.28
CA VAL A 85 0.40 8.00 9.49
C VAL A 85 1.85 7.55 9.30
N LEU A 86 2.25 6.40 9.85
CA LEU A 86 3.59 5.85 9.67
C LEU A 86 3.91 5.61 8.19
N PHE A 87 2.99 5.00 7.44
CA PHE A 87 3.17 4.81 6.01
C PHE A 87 3.27 6.14 5.25
N LYS A 88 2.53 7.16 5.66
CA LYS A 88 2.64 8.51 5.07
C LYS A 88 4.02 9.12 5.32
N ILE A 89 4.58 8.93 6.52
CA ILE A 89 5.93 9.43 6.86
C ILE A 89 6.98 8.73 5.99
N ILE A 90 6.93 7.40 5.86
CA ILE A 90 7.88 6.64 5.04
C ILE A 90 7.83 7.11 3.57
N ASN A 91 6.63 7.33 3.03
CA ASN A 91 6.46 7.87 1.68
C ASN A 91 7.10 9.24 1.47
N ILE A 92 7.01 10.10 2.49
CA ILE A 92 7.61 11.43 2.46
C ILE A 92 9.13 11.29 2.52
N LEU A 93 9.64 10.40 3.37
CA LEU A 93 11.08 10.11 3.49
C LEU A 93 11.67 9.66 2.16
N ASP A 94 11.05 8.70 1.46
CA ASP A 94 11.48 8.24 0.14
C ASP A 94 11.58 9.38 -0.89
N ARG A 95 10.65 10.33 -0.84
CA ARG A 95 10.66 11.49 -1.74
C ARG A 95 11.79 12.45 -1.38
N ILE A 96 12.02 12.67 -0.10
CA ILE A 96 13.11 13.52 0.38
C ILE A 96 14.46 12.92 -0.04
N GLU A 97 14.67 11.61 0.16
CA GLU A 97 15.91 10.93 -0.23
C GLU A 97 16.21 11.06 -1.73
N ARG A 98 15.18 10.89 -2.58
CA ARG A 98 15.31 11.09 -4.03
C ARG A 98 15.67 12.53 -4.39
N ASN A 99 14.99 13.50 -3.77
CA ASN A 99 15.25 14.91 -4.04
C ASN A 99 16.68 15.29 -3.64
N VAL A 100 17.14 14.85 -2.46
CA VAL A 100 18.51 15.09 -1.99
C VAL A 100 19.52 14.46 -2.95
N SER A 101 19.27 13.22 -3.37
CA SER A 101 20.13 12.52 -4.34
C SER A 101 20.22 13.25 -5.67
N GLU A 102 19.11 13.80 -6.17
CA GLU A 102 19.09 14.60 -7.40
C GLU A 102 19.84 15.93 -7.25
N ILE A 103 19.72 16.60 -6.11
CA ILE A 103 20.43 17.86 -5.82
C ILE A 103 21.94 17.61 -5.80
N VAL A 104 22.40 16.64 -5.00
CA VAL A 104 23.83 16.29 -4.91
C VAL A 104 24.39 15.87 -6.27
N ARG A 105 23.63 15.11 -7.06
CA ARG A 105 24.04 14.73 -8.42
C ARG A 105 24.19 15.95 -9.35
N LYS A 106 23.29 16.92 -9.27
CA LYS A 106 23.38 18.16 -10.08
C LYS A 106 24.61 18.96 -9.67
N GLU A 107 24.83 19.16 -8.37
CA GLU A 107 26.00 19.89 -7.86
C GLU A 107 27.32 19.23 -8.27
N ALA A 108 27.40 17.88 -8.19
CA ALA A 108 28.59 17.14 -8.60
C ALA A 108 28.87 17.31 -10.11
N LEU A 109 27.84 17.22 -10.96
CA LEU A 109 27.98 17.38 -12.40
C LEU A 109 28.38 18.82 -12.78
N GLU A 110 27.79 19.82 -12.13
CA GLU A 110 28.13 21.23 -12.35
C GLU A 110 29.58 21.53 -11.94
N LYS A 111 30.03 20.98 -10.80
CA LYS A 111 31.42 21.12 -10.36
C LYS A 111 32.41 20.48 -11.34
N ILE A 112 32.09 19.29 -11.88
CA ILE A 112 32.92 18.63 -12.90
C ILE A 112 32.94 19.44 -14.20
N ALA A 113 31.80 19.96 -14.65
CA ALA A 113 31.72 20.79 -15.85
C ALA A 113 32.58 22.07 -15.73
N ASN A 114 32.51 22.75 -14.58
CA ASN A 114 33.29 23.96 -14.31
C ASN A 114 34.80 23.68 -14.25
N LEU A 115 35.23 22.53 -13.71
CA LEU A 115 36.63 22.13 -13.72
C LEU A 115 37.17 21.88 -15.13
N LYS A 116 36.36 21.35 -16.04
CA LYS A 116 36.75 21.10 -17.44
C LYS A 116 36.84 22.37 -18.28
N ILE A 117 36.15 23.45 -17.90
CA ILE A 117 36.18 24.74 -18.60
C ILE A 117 37.45 25.55 -18.26
N ASN A 118 38.00 25.35 -17.05
CA ASN A 118 39.19 26.07 -16.56
C ASN A 118 40.52 25.32 -16.80
N SER A 119 40.49 24.17 -17.47
CA SER A 119 41.67 23.38 -17.89
C SER A 119 41.89 23.48 -19.39
#